data_AF-A0A7S2Q568-F1
#
_entry.id   AF-A0A7S2Q568-F1
#
_cell.length_a   1.000
_cell.length_b   1.000
_cell.length_c   1.000
_cell.angle_alpha   90.00
_cell.angle_beta   90.00
_cell.angle_gamma   90.00
#
_symmetry.space_group_name_H-M   'P 1'
#
loop_
_entity.id
_entity.type
_entity.pdbx_description
1 polymer ?
#
loop_
_entity_poly.entity_id
_entity_poly.type
_entity_poly.pdbx_seq_one_letter_code
_entity_poly.pdbx_strand_id
1 'polypeptide(L)'
;MTDISDKADVQVTWRPYQLNAAAPGGKGVNKMEMYKMKFGEDRVRQMLPMMIETGQKDGIRFSYGGNTGNTWDSHRLISLARKQGKQDALVEELFRNYFEQEKCISDHDVLLEAARKVGIDAAELLGDGSVEADAVKAELE
;
A
#
# COMPACT_ATOMS: atom_id res chain seq x y z
N MET A 1 1.94 26.27 11.00
CA MET A 1 2.31 24.90 11.38
C MET A 1 3.81 24.90 11.49
N THR A 2 4.35 24.83 12.71
CA THR A 2 5.80 24.92 12.91
C THR A 2 6.41 23.61 12.43
N ASP A 3 7.25 23.69 11.40
CA ASP A 3 7.99 22.56 10.89
C ASP A 3 8.93 22.04 11.99
N ILE A 4 8.75 20.78 12.37
CA ILE A 4 9.55 20.12 13.42
C ILE A 4 10.90 19.65 12.86
N SER A 5 11.09 19.67 11.53
CA SER A 5 12.30 19.16 10.88
C SER A 5 13.56 19.96 11.19
N ASP A 6 13.45 21.25 11.52
CA ASP A 6 14.62 22.14 11.63
C ASP A 6 15.40 22.01 12.95
N LYS A 7 14.97 21.17 13.90
CA LYS A 7 15.59 21.08 15.23
C LYS A 7 15.76 19.68 15.83
N ALA A 8 15.37 18.62 15.11
CA ALA A 8 15.53 17.25 15.59
C ALA A 8 15.80 16.30 14.42
N ASP A 9 16.71 15.33 14.63
CA ASP A 9 16.85 14.20 13.72
C ASP A 9 15.59 13.33 13.83
N VAL A 10 14.66 13.51 12.89
CA VAL A 10 13.42 12.73 12.81
C VAL A 10 13.65 11.50 11.95
N GLN A 11 13.49 10.31 12.54
CA GLN A 11 13.48 9.05 11.81
C GLN A 11 12.03 8.57 11.63
N VAL A 12 11.58 8.49 10.39
CA VAL A 12 10.27 7.90 10.03
C VAL A 12 10.45 6.41 9.80
N THR A 13 9.58 5.60 10.42
CA THR A 13 9.52 4.15 10.19
C THR A 13 8.07 3.76 9.87
N TRP A 14 7.87 3.11 8.73
CA TRP A 14 6.56 2.59 8.35
C TRP A 14 6.31 1.25 9.04
N ARG A 15 5.14 1.10 9.68
CA ARG A 15 4.73 -0.15 10.31
C ARG A 15 3.51 -0.74 9.60
N PRO A 16 3.45 -2.08 9.43
CA PRO A 16 2.36 -2.71 8.71
C PRO A 16 1.05 -2.61 9.50
N TYR A 17 -0.06 -2.51 8.77
CA TYR A 17 -1.41 -2.69 9.31
C TYR A 17 -2.32 -3.21 8.20
N GLN A 18 -3.18 -4.20 8.51
CA GLN A 18 -4.12 -4.77 7.54
C GLN A 18 -5.55 -4.44 7.93
N LEU A 19 -6.25 -3.68 7.07
CA LEU A 19 -7.68 -3.42 7.24
C LEU A 19 -8.54 -4.68 7.10
N ASN A 20 -8.08 -5.67 6.32
CA ASN A 20 -8.75 -6.94 6.11
C ASN A 20 -7.72 -8.04 5.80
N ALA A 21 -7.31 -8.78 6.83
CA ALA A 21 -6.38 -9.91 6.68
C ALA A 21 -7.00 -11.09 5.90
N ALA A 22 -8.33 -11.16 5.80
CA ALA A 22 -9.05 -12.21 5.06
C ALA A 22 -9.35 -11.84 3.60
N ALA A 23 -8.85 -10.70 3.10
CA ALA A 23 -9.01 -10.31 1.71
C ALA A 23 -8.34 -11.34 0.77
N PRO A 24 -8.85 -11.52 -0.47
CA PRO A 24 -8.25 -12.43 -1.44
C PRO A 24 -6.88 -11.89 -1.91
N GLY A 25 -5.88 -12.78 -2.03
CA GLY A 25 -4.57 -12.45 -2.60
C GLY A 25 -4.56 -12.41 -4.13
N GLY A 26 -3.37 -12.23 -4.72
CA GLY A 26 -3.16 -12.27 -6.17
C GLY A 26 -3.84 -11.10 -6.90
N LYS A 27 -4.58 -11.37 -7.98
CA LYS A 27 -5.22 -10.32 -8.80
C LYS A 27 -6.36 -9.56 -8.07
N GLY A 28 -6.76 -9.99 -6.87
CA GLY A 28 -7.74 -9.31 -6.03
C GLY A 28 -9.17 -9.33 -6.60
N VAL A 29 -10.00 -8.43 -6.09
CA VAL A 29 -11.40 -8.24 -6.49
C VAL A 29 -11.66 -6.79 -6.89
N ASN A 30 -12.75 -6.55 -7.63
CA ASN A 30 -13.12 -5.20 -8.06
C ASN A 30 -13.28 -4.26 -6.85
N LYS A 31 -12.51 -3.16 -6.83
CA LYS A 31 -12.43 -2.22 -5.71
C LYS A 31 -13.76 -1.50 -5.47
N MET A 32 -14.41 -1.04 -6.54
CA MET A 32 -15.68 -0.31 -6.46
C MET A 32 -16.81 -1.19 -5.90
N GLU A 33 -16.92 -2.43 -6.38
CA GLU A 33 -17.92 -3.37 -5.88
C GLU A 33 -17.67 -3.75 -4.41
N MET A 34 -16.39 -3.93 -4.02
CA MET A 34 -16.04 -4.12 -2.61
C MET A 34 -16.47 -2.93 -1.74
N TYR A 35 -16.25 -1.69 -2.21
CA TYR A 35 -16.66 -0.48 -1.50
C TYR A 35 -18.18 -0.40 -1.34
N LYS A 36 -18.94 -0.65 -2.42
CA LYS A 36 -20.41 -0.66 -2.38
C LYS A 36 -20.93 -1.72 -1.41
N MET A 37 -20.34 -2.91 -1.41
CA MET A 37 -20.71 -3.98 -0.47
C MET A 37 -20.41 -3.59 0.98
N LYS A 38 -19.27 -2.94 1.23
CA LYS A 38 -18.83 -2.57 2.59
C LYS A 38 -19.58 -1.37 3.18
N PHE A 39 -19.86 -0.37 2.35
CA PHE A 39 -20.35 0.93 2.82
C PHE A 39 -21.78 1.27 2.37
N GLY A 40 -22.32 0.56 1.38
CA GLY A 40 -23.57 0.89 0.71
C GLY A 40 -23.37 1.89 -0.44
N GLU A 41 -24.16 1.75 -1.51
CA GLU A 41 -24.02 2.54 -2.72
C GLU A 41 -24.20 4.06 -2.50
N ASP A 42 -25.22 4.46 -1.75
CA ASP A 42 -25.49 5.88 -1.45
C ASP A 42 -24.34 6.53 -0.70
N ARG A 43 -23.75 5.81 0.26
CA ARG A 43 -22.61 6.31 1.04
C ARG A 43 -21.36 6.43 0.17
N VAL A 44 -21.09 5.45 -0.70
CA VAL A 44 -19.98 5.52 -1.66
C VAL A 44 -20.15 6.73 -2.58
N ARG A 45 -21.35 6.96 -3.11
CA ARG A 45 -21.66 8.09 -4.00
C ARG A 45 -21.36 9.45 -3.36
N GLN A 46 -21.56 9.59 -2.04
CA GLN A 46 -21.27 10.82 -1.31
C GLN A 46 -19.79 10.92 -0.87
N MET A 47 -19.20 9.80 -0.46
CA MET A 47 -17.86 9.74 0.12
C MET A 47 -16.76 9.97 -0.92
N LEU A 48 -16.85 9.33 -2.10
CA LEU A 48 -15.76 9.37 -3.08
C LEU A 48 -15.44 10.79 -3.58
N PRO A 49 -16.42 11.64 -3.95
CA PRO A 49 -16.13 13.01 -4.37
C PRO A 49 -15.41 13.82 -3.28
N MET A 50 -15.79 13.66 -2.02
CA MET A 50 -15.14 14.33 -0.89
C MET A 50 -13.68 13.90 -0.74
N MET A 51 -13.40 12.59 -0.87
CA MET A 51 -12.02 12.09 -0.80
C MET A 51 -11.16 12.61 -1.95
N ILE A 52 -11.71 12.63 -3.17
CA ILE A 52 -11.03 13.17 -4.36
C ILE A 52 -10.70 14.65 -4.17
N GLU A 53 -11.68 15.45 -3.74
CA GLU A 53 -11.47 16.89 -3.50
C GLU A 53 -10.42 17.14 -2.41
N THR A 54 -10.41 16.30 -1.37
CA THR A 54 -9.42 16.39 -0.28
C THR A 54 -8.02 16.06 -0.80
N GLY A 55 -7.85 14.94 -1.50
CA GLY A 55 -6.55 14.54 -2.05
C GLY A 55 -5.97 15.56 -3.03
N GLN A 56 -6.80 16.19 -3.86
CA GLN A 56 -6.35 17.20 -4.80
C GLN A 56 -5.68 18.41 -4.13
N LYS A 57 -6.09 18.77 -2.91
CA LYS A 57 -5.47 19.87 -2.13
C LYS A 57 -4.03 19.55 -1.75
N ASP A 58 -3.72 18.26 -1.61
CA ASP A 58 -2.39 17.75 -1.30
C ASP A 58 -1.66 17.17 -2.54
N GLY A 59 -2.21 17.39 -3.74
CA GLY A 59 -1.63 16.93 -5.00
C GLY A 59 -1.85 15.45 -5.34
N ILE A 60 -2.68 14.73 -4.57
CA ILE A 60 -3.00 13.31 -4.75
C ILE A 60 -4.23 13.16 -5.65
N ARG A 61 -4.10 12.48 -6.79
CA ARG A 61 -5.21 12.23 -7.72
C ARG A 61 -5.86 10.87 -7.45
N PHE A 62 -6.66 10.78 -6.40
CA PHE A 62 -7.37 9.55 -6.04
C PHE A 62 -8.22 8.99 -7.19
N SER A 63 -8.08 7.69 -7.44
CA SER A 63 -8.90 6.89 -8.35
C SER A 63 -9.35 5.59 -7.68
N TYR A 64 -10.61 5.23 -7.92
CA TYR A 64 -11.30 4.13 -7.22
C TYR A 64 -11.63 2.94 -8.13
N GLY A 65 -11.12 2.94 -9.36
CA GLY A 65 -11.19 1.78 -10.23
C GLY A 65 -10.17 0.69 -9.86
N GLY A 66 -10.04 -0.26 -10.79
CA GLY A 66 -9.16 -1.42 -10.67
C GLY A 66 -9.57 -2.40 -9.57
N ASN A 67 -8.60 -3.23 -9.17
CA ASN A 67 -8.77 -4.27 -8.18
C ASN A 67 -8.05 -3.96 -6.86
N THR A 68 -8.47 -4.63 -5.81
CA THR A 68 -7.84 -4.61 -4.48
C THR A 68 -7.87 -6.00 -3.85
N GLY A 69 -6.90 -6.29 -3.00
CA GLY A 69 -6.78 -7.59 -2.35
C GLY A 69 -6.00 -7.53 -1.04
N ASN A 70 -5.48 -8.69 -0.65
CA ASN A 70 -4.67 -8.85 0.55
C ASN A 70 -3.33 -8.11 0.43
N THR A 71 -3.03 -7.24 1.39
CA THR A 71 -1.80 -6.45 1.39
C THR A 71 -0.62 -7.13 2.08
N TRP A 72 -0.73 -8.42 2.41
CA TRP A 72 0.30 -9.15 3.15
C TRP A 72 1.65 -9.14 2.42
N ASP A 73 1.66 -9.48 1.13
CA ASP A 73 2.90 -9.47 0.35
C ASP A 73 3.42 -8.05 0.10
N SER A 74 2.54 -7.04 0.04
CA SER A 74 2.97 -5.64 0.01
C SER A 74 3.73 -5.28 1.28
N HIS A 75 3.23 -5.68 2.45
CA HIS A 75 3.88 -5.45 3.75
C HIS A 75 5.21 -6.19 3.87
N ARG A 76 5.30 -7.43 3.39
CA ARG A 76 6.57 -8.18 3.30
C ARG A 76 7.59 -7.46 2.44
N LEU A 77 7.17 -6.94 1.28
CA LEU A 77 8.05 -6.17 0.41
C LEU A 77 8.52 -4.87 1.08
N ILE A 78 7.66 -4.19 1.83
CA ILE A 78 8.01 -2.99 2.61
C ILE A 78 9.03 -3.30 3.72
N SER A 79 8.89 -4.44 4.41
CA SER A 79 9.89 -4.91 5.39
C SER A 79 11.25 -5.16 4.73
N LEU A 80 11.26 -5.83 3.58
CA LEU A 80 12.49 -6.06 2.80
C LEU A 80 13.14 -4.73 2.36
N ALA A 81 12.33 -3.78 1.89
CA ALA A 81 12.79 -2.45 1.47
C ALA A 81 13.48 -1.68 2.61
N ARG A 82 13.01 -1.85 3.85
CA ARG A 82 13.60 -1.22 5.04
C ARG A 82 15.03 -1.65 5.26
N LYS A 83 15.36 -2.94 5.06
CA LYS A 83 16.73 -3.46 5.16
C LYS A 83 17.68 -2.84 4.14
N GLN A 84 17.13 -2.34 3.03
CA GLN A 84 17.87 -1.71 1.94
C GLN A 84 17.81 -0.16 2.01
N GLY A 85 17.23 0.44 3.05
CA GLY A 85 17.09 1.89 3.20
C GLY A 85 16.10 2.52 2.22
N LYS A 86 15.18 1.74 1.65
CA LYS A 86 14.25 2.14 0.58
C LYS A 86 12.78 2.02 0.98
N GLN A 87 12.50 1.91 2.27
CA GLN A 87 11.14 1.72 2.79
C GLN A 87 10.19 2.81 2.31
N ASP A 88 10.60 4.07 2.50
CA ASP A 88 9.79 5.25 2.17
C ASP A 88 9.48 5.33 0.66
N ALA A 89 10.52 5.20 -0.17
CA ALA A 89 10.37 5.21 -1.63
C ALA A 89 9.43 4.11 -2.15
N LEU A 90 9.49 2.91 -1.55
CA LEU A 90 8.57 1.83 -1.93
C LEU A 90 7.15 2.11 -1.47
N VAL A 91 6.95 2.60 -0.25
CA VAL A 91 5.61 2.93 0.26
C VAL A 91 4.94 3.97 -0.63
N GLU A 92 5.65 5.02 -1.01
CA GLU A 92 5.18 6.05 -1.94
C GLU A 92 4.80 5.45 -3.31
N GLU A 93 5.61 4.55 -3.86
CA GLU A 93 5.29 3.89 -5.13
C GLU A 93 4.05 2.98 -5.02
N LEU A 94 3.91 2.24 -3.92
CA LEU A 94 2.74 1.39 -3.68
C LEU A 94 1.47 2.22 -3.46
N PHE A 95 1.55 3.35 -2.76
CA PHE A 95 0.45 4.29 -2.63
C PHE A 95 0.04 4.85 -3.97
N ARG A 96 0.98 5.31 -4.79
CA ARG A 96 0.70 5.79 -6.14
C ARG A 96 0.05 4.72 -7.01
N ASN A 97 0.55 3.49 -6.98
CA ASN A 97 -0.01 2.36 -7.71
C ASN A 97 -1.46 2.08 -7.29
N TYR A 98 -1.73 2.07 -5.98
CA TYR A 98 -3.05 1.74 -5.45
C TYR A 98 -4.08 2.87 -5.56
N PHE A 99 -3.68 4.08 -5.19
CA PHE A 99 -4.56 5.23 -5.03
C PHE A 99 -4.70 6.07 -6.29
N GLU A 100 -3.71 6.10 -7.19
CA GLU A 100 -3.76 6.97 -8.37
C GLU A 100 -3.80 6.18 -9.69
N GLN A 101 -3.16 5.00 -9.75
CA GLN A 101 -3.02 4.23 -11.00
C GLN A 101 -3.93 3.01 -11.11
N GLU A 102 -4.81 2.79 -10.13
CA GLU A 102 -5.75 1.66 -10.12
C GLU A 102 -5.10 0.27 -10.19
N LYS A 103 -3.82 0.15 -9.85
CA LYS A 103 -3.09 -1.12 -9.82
C LYS A 103 -3.38 -1.88 -8.53
N CYS A 104 -3.45 -3.21 -8.63
CA CYS A 104 -3.71 -4.08 -7.50
C CYS A 104 -2.41 -4.41 -6.76
N ILE A 105 -2.21 -3.87 -5.55
CA ILE A 105 -0.98 -4.12 -4.76
C ILE A 105 -0.92 -5.49 -4.07
N SER A 106 -1.89 -6.37 -4.31
CA SER A 106 -1.79 -7.80 -3.98
C SER A 106 -1.26 -8.65 -5.14
N ASP A 107 -1.09 -8.04 -6.32
CA ASP A 107 -0.60 -8.69 -7.53
C ASP A 107 0.94 -8.68 -7.56
N HIS A 108 1.55 -9.86 -7.64
CA HIS A 108 3.01 -9.99 -7.64
C HIS A 108 3.67 -9.26 -8.81
N ASP A 109 3.03 -9.20 -9.99
CA ASP A 109 3.58 -8.48 -11.14
C ASP A 109 3.72 -6.98 -10.83
N VAL A 110 2.70 -6.41 -10.19
CA VAL A 110 2.68 -5.00 -9.75
C VAL A 110 3.72 -4.75 -8.65
N LEU A 111 3.85 -5.68 -7.70
CA LEU A 111 4.82 -5.58 -6.60
C LEU A 111 6.26 -5.64 -7.12
N LEU A 112 6.57 -6.56 -8.04
CA LEU A 112 7.89 -6.68 -8.66
C LEU A 112 8.22 -5.46 -9.52
N GLU A 113 7.24 -4.92 -10.26
CA GLU A 113 7.42 -3.68 -11.02
C GLU A 113 7.75 -2.50 -10.09
N ALA A 114 7.01 -2.35 -8.99
CA ALA A 114 7.24 -1.32 -7.98
C ALA A 114 8.64 -1.45 -7.37
N ALA A 115 9.03 -2.66 -6.94
CA ALA A 115 10.35 -2.95 -6.40
C ALA A 115 11.47 -2.57 -7.37
N ARG A 116 11.36 -2.99 -8.64
CA ARG A 116 12.33 -2.66 -9.69
C ARG A 116 12.46 -1.15 -9.88
N LYS A 117 11.35 -0.41 -9.87
CA LYS A 117 11.34 1.04 -10.07
C LYS A 117 12.06 1.79 -8.96
N VAL A 118 11.99 1.31 -7.72
CA VAL A 118 12.75 1.86 -6.58
C VAL A 118 14.14 1.22 -6.41
N GLY A 119 14.48 0.25 -7.26
CA GLY A 119 15.76 -0.46 -7.26
C GLY A 119 15.94 -1.42 -6.08
N ILE A 120 14.86 -2.04 -5.61
CA ILE A 120 14.90 -3.12 -4.60
C ILE A 120 15.12 -4.44 -5.32
N ASP A 121 16.06 -5.24 -4.83
CA ASP A 121 16.12 -6.66 -5.19
C ASP A 121 15.01 -7.41 -4.45
N ALA A 122 14.00 -7.83 -5.21
CA ALA A 122 12.82 -8.53 -4.72
C ALA A 122 12.86 -10.03 -5.07
N ALA A 123 14.03 -10.60 -5.37
CA ALA A 123 14.16 -12.05 -5.58
C ALA A 123 13.62 -12.85 -4.39
N GLU A 124 13.78 -12.33 -3.17
CA GLU A 124 13.25 -12.92 -1.94
C GLU A 124 11.71 -12.89 -1.83
N LEU A 125 11.03 -11.96 -2.53
CA LEU A 125 9.56 -11.95 -2.62
C LEU A 125 9.04 -13.16 -3.41
N LEU A 126 9.84 -13.67 -4.35
CA LEU A 126 9.55 -14.85 -5.18
C LEU A 126 9.99 -16.16 -4.51
N GLY A 127 10.72 -16.09 -3.39
CA GLY A 127 11.12 -17.24 -2.56
C GLY A 127 10.02 -17.69 -1.61
N ASP A 128 10.22 -18.85 -0.98
CA ASP A 128 9.29 -19.55 -0.07
C ASP A 128 8.92 -18.80 1.23
N GLY A 129 9.45 -17.59 1.44
CA GLY A 129 8.79 -16.55 2.20
C GLY A 129 8.67 -16.73 3.72
N SER A 130 9.31 -17.76 4.27
CA SER A 130 9.18 -18.15 5.68
C SER A 130 9.80 -17.15 6.66
N VAL A 131 10.99 -16.60 6.36
CA VAL A 131 11.76 -15.79 7.31
C VAL A 131 11.22 -14.36 7.49
N GLU A 132 10.68 -13.74 6.43
CA GLU A 132 10.07 -12.40 6.51
C GLU A 132 8.64 -12.42 7.05
N ALA A 133 7.92 -13.52 6.86
CA ALA A 133 6.55 -13.64 7.35
C ALA A 133 6.48 -13.51 8.88
N ASP A 134 7.49 -13.99 9.59
CA ASP A 134 7.54 -13.95 11.05
C ASP A 134 7.95 -12.55 11.58
N ALA A 135 8.86 -11.85 10.89
CA ALA A 135 9.23 -10.48 11.26
C ALA A 135 8.08 -9.48 11.05
N VAL A 136 7.34 -9.61 9.95
CA VAL A 136 6.17 -8.75 9.68
C VAL A 136 5.02 -9.09 10.63
N LYS A 137 4.82 -10.36 10.99
CA LYS A 137 3.83 -10.77 12.01
C LYS A 137 4.17 -10.17 13.37
N ALA A 138 5.43 -10.19 13.78
CA ALA A 138 5.86 -9.60 15.05
C ALA A 138 5.69 -8.07 15.11
N GLU A 139 5.64 -7.38 13.96
CA GLU A 139 5.36 -5.93 13.90
C GLU A 139 3.85 -5.59 13.82
N LEU A 140 2.99 -6.58 13.56
CA LEU A 140 1.52 -6.42 13.53
C LEU A 140 0.86 -6.58 14.90
N GLU A 141 1.53 -7.20 15.87
CA GLU A 141 1.11 -7.37 17.27
C GLU A 141 1.60 -6.21 18.16
#